data_AF-A0A7Y5D4L8-F1
#
_entry.id   AF-A0A7Y5D4L8-F1
#
_cell.length_a   1.000
_cell.length_b   1.000
_cell.length_c   1.000
_cell.angle_alpha   90.00
_cell.angle_beta   90.00
_cell.angle_gamma   90.00
#
_symmetry.space_group_name_H-M   'P 1'
#
loop_
_entity.id
_entity.type
_entity.pdbx_description
1 polymer ?
#
loop_
_entity_poly.entity_id
_entity_poly.type
_entity_poly.pdbx_seq_one_letter_code
_entity_poly.pdbx_strand_id
1 'polypeptide(L)'
;MGNFLFTPQSETLKKRNIKMKKQLLLTTLILTVANVHVAQASLVNYDITTVFDEPQLGNTTTFTGTFAYDASTSTISNLKGSLSESMTGPPQTLIPLNFQLSSGSDGNGGIRASVFALNTTDVFLGGGFNYATSQKTYGNSNAYVTIDFNALNPTLGATSLSQLSYGDCTAGGMMGPTCMTGHTGPMGGTMNAVPLSETITVSAVPVPAAVWLFGTALAGLGVVRRRKLTIAA
;
A
#
# COMPACT_ATOMS: atom_id res chain seq x y z
N MET A 1 78.40 41.59 24.59
CA MET A 1 77.69 41.08 23.40
C MET A 1 76.62 40.11 23.89
N GLY A 2 75.35 40.43 23.72
CA GLY A 2 74.24 39.61 24.18
C GLY A 2 72.91 40.23 23.78
N ASN A 3 72.53 40.05 22.51
CA ASN A 3 71.27 40.56 21.97
C ASN A 3 70.10 39.73 22.50
N PHE A 4 69.21 40.38 23.25
CA PHE A 4 67.88 39.86 23.58
C PHE A 4 66.97 39.95 22.34
N LEU A 5 66.65 38.81 21.74
CA LEU A 5 65.62 38.68 20.71
C LEU A 5 64.25 38.52 21.37
N PHE A 6 63.51 39.62 21.47
CA PHE A 6 62.07 39.59 21.75
C PHE A 6 61.32 39.03 20.53
N THR A 7 60.70 37.86 20.69
CA THR A 7 59.75 37.31 19.71
C THR A 7 58.33 37.77 20.07
N PRO A 8 57.53 38.31 19.11
CA PRO A 8 56.22 38.86 19.42
C PRO A 8 55.17 37.75 19.55
N GLN A 9 54.62 37.60 20.77
CA GLN A 9 53.53 36.65 21.10
C GLN A 9 52.16 36.96 20.45
N SER A 10 52.01 38.07 19.71
CA SER A 10 50.70 38.52 19.22
C SER A 10 50.24 37.84 17.92
N GLU A 11 51.15 37.33 17.08
CA GLU A 11 50.77 36.70 15.81
C GLU A 11 50.24 35.26 15.96
N THR A 12 50.72 34.53 16.95
CA THR A 12 50.39 33.11 17.15
C THR A 12 48.96 32.93 17.65
N LEU A 13 48.45 33.84 18.48
CA LEU A 13 47.07 33.83 18.98
C LEU A 13 46.03 34.11 17.89
N LYS A 14 46.34 34.99 16.92
CA LYS A 14 45.42 35.34 15.82
C LYS A 14 45.25 34.18 14.83
N LYS A 15 46.34 33.47 14.50
CA LYS A 15 46.31 32.27 13.63
C LYS A 15 45.55 31.10 14.27
N ARG A 16 45.65 30.92 15.59
CA ARG A 16 44.94 29.85 16.33
C ARG A 16 43.42 30.05 16.33
N ASN A 17 42.97 31.29 16.48
CA ASN A 17 41.54 31.66 16.48
C ASN A 17 40.86 31.44 15.11
N ILE A 18 41.57 31.68 14.01
CA ILE A 18 41.06 31.46 12.65
C ILE A 18 40.94 29.96 12.36
N LYS A 19 41.90 29.15 12.81
CA LYS A 19 41.88 27.69 12.66
C LYS A 19 40.73 27.05 13.44
N MET A 20 40.51 27.46 14.69
CA MET A 20 39.37 26.97 15.50
C MET A 20 38.01 27.38 14.92
N LYS A 21 37.85 28.61 14.41
CA LYS A 21 36.59 29.03 13.76
C LYS A 21 36.30 28.23 12.50
N LYS A 22 37.30 27.97 11.64
CA LYS A 22 37.12 27.13 10.45
C LYS A 22 36.80 25.67 10.81
N GLN A 23 37.41 25.14 11.86
CA GLN A 23 37.17 23.77 12.31
C GLN A 23 35.79 23.61 12.96
N LEU A 24 35.34 24.60 13.73
CA LEU A 24 34.02 24.65 14.35
C LEU A 24 32.89 24.83 13.32
N LEU A 25 33.12 25.66 12.29
CA LEU A 25 32.21 25.83 11.14
C LEU A 25 32.11 24.57 10.28
N LEU A 26 33.20 23.81 10.14
CA LEU A 26 33.18 22.56 9.37
C LEU A 26 32.47 21.43 10.11
N THR A 27 32.60 21.35 11.45
CA THR A 27 31.86 20.36 12.25
C THR A 27 30.37 20.65 12.37
N THR A 28 29.95 21.91 12.36
CA THR A 28 28.51 22.26 12.41
C THR A 28 27.81 22.01 11.07
N LEU A 29 28.50 22.15 9.94
CA LEU A 29 27.96 21.85 8.61
C LEU A 29 27.78 20.33 8.37
N ILE A 30 28.63 19.50 8.96
CA ILE A 30 28.54 18.03 8.85
C ILE A 30 27.40 17.47 9.71
N LEU A 31 27.06 18.10 10.86
CA LEU A 31 25.94 17.66 11.70
C LEU A 31 24.55 17.99 11.12
N THR A 32 24.43 18.95 10.18
CA THR A 32 23.14 19.30 9.58
C THR A 32 22.71 18.42 8.41
N VAL A 33 23.60 17.57 7.88
CA VAL A 33 23.26 16.63 6.79
C VAL A 33 22.71 15.29 7.33
N ALA A 34 22.76 15.05 8.65
CA ALA A 34 22.21 13.83 9.25
C ALA A 34 20.68 13.88 9.50
N ASN A 35 20.04 15.04 9.31
CA ASN A 35 18.60 15.22 9.47
C ASN A 35 17.86 15.32 8.13
N VAL A 36 18.37 14.65 7.08
CA VAL A 36 17.50 14.33 5.95
C VAL A 36 16.45 13.39 6.51
N HIS A 37 15.29 13.93 6.82
CA HIS A 37 14.09 13.14 7.00
C HIS A 37 13.86 12.48 5.65
N VAL A 38 14.43 11.28 5.49
CA VAL A 38 13.97 10.36 4.46
C VAL A 38 12.51 10.18 4.83
N ALA A 39 11.61 10.83 4.10
CA ALA A 39 10.21 10.52 4.12
C ALA A 39 10.14 9.06 3.66
N GLN A 40 10.26 8.12 4.59
CA GLN A 40 10.00 6.74 4.33
C GLN A 40 8.50 6.70 4.06
N ALA A 41 8.14 6.64 2.78
CA ALA A 41 6.86 6.07 2.42
C ALA A 41 6.92 4.63 2.96
N SER A 42 6.34 4.47 4.13
CA SER A 42 6.23 3.18 4.76
C SER A 42 5.21 2.40 3.97
N LEU A 43 5.49 1.14 3.68
CA LEU A 43 4.52 0.21 3.12
C LEU A 43 3.25 0.24 4.00
N VAL A 44 2.12 0.69 3.44
CA VAL A 44 0.84 0.77 4.15
C VAL A 44 -0.06 -0.37 3.68
N ASN A 45 -0.72 -1.03 4.63
CA ASN A 45 -1.71 -2.04 4.34
C ASN A 45 -3.10 -1.40 4.20
N TYR A 46 -3.85 -1.85 3.21
CA TYR A 46 -5.19 -1.40 2.92
C TYR A 46 -6.14 -2.59 2.84
N ASP A 47 -7.37 -2.37 3.31
CA ASP A 47 -8.50 -3.25 3.06
C ASP A 47 -9.27 -2.70 1.87
N ILE A 48 -9.78 -3.59 1.03
CA ILE A 48 -10.50 -3.24 -0.20
C ILE A 48 -11.79 -4.03 -0.32
N THR A 49 -12.84 -3.37 -0.77
CA THR A 49 -14.09 -4.00 -1.19
C THR A 49 -14.51 -3.43 -2.54
N THR A 50 -14.65 -4.30 -3.54
CA THR A 50 -15.11 -3.97 -4.89
C THR A 50 -16.40 -4.71 -5.16
N VAL A 51 -17.44 -3.99 -5.57
CA VAL A 51 -18.78 -4.55 -5.83
C VAL A 51 -19.09 -4.45 -7.31
N PHE A 52 -19.55 -5.55 -7.88
CA PHE A 52 -20.08 -5.64 -9.23
C PHE A 52 -21.59 -5.93 -9.14
N ASP A 53 -22.39 -5.11 -9.82
CA ASP A 53 -23.83 -5.31 -9.93
C ASP A 53 -24.12 -6.31 -11.04
N GLU A 54 -25.02 -7.27 -10.79
CA GLU A 54 -25.43 -8.29 -11.76
C GLU A 54 -26.95 -8.25 -11.98
N PRO A 55 -27.42 -7.29 -12.78
CA PRO A 55 -28.83 -6.91 -12.79
C PRO A 55 -29.75 -8.02 -13.32
N GLN A 56 -29.25 -8.92 -14.19
CA GLN A 56 -30.07 -10.04 -14.67
C GLN A 56 -30.21 -11.18 -13.65
N LEU A 57 -29.32 -11.28 -12.66
CA LEU A 57 -29.47 -12.20 -11.51
C LEU A 57 -30.20 -11.57 -10.34
N GLY A 58 -30.17 -10.23 -10.22
CA GLY A 58 -30.67 -9.52 -9.04
C GLY A 58 -29.79 -9.74 -7.81
N ASN A 59 -28.49 -9.96 -8.01
CA ASN A 59 -27.49 -10.20 -6.97
C ASN A 59 -26.23 -9.37 -7.25
N THR A 60 -25.27 -9.39 -6.32
CA THR A 60 -23.97 -8.74 -6.50
C THR A 60 -22.83 -9.75 -6.35
N THR A 61 -21.78 -9.53 -7.15
CA THR A 61 -20.49 -10.17 -7.01
C THR A 61 -19.57 -9.22 -6.27
N THR A 62 -19.02 -9.65 -5.14
CA THR A 62 -18.21 -8.82 -4.26
C THR A 62 -16.82 -9.42 -4.10
N PHE A 63 -15.79 -8.61 -4.37
CA PHE A 63 -14.43 -8.90 -3.98
C PHE A 63 -14.14 -8.21 -2.65
N THR A 64 -13.63 -8.96 -1.68
CA THR A 64 -13.11 -8.42 -0.42
C THR A 64 -11.69 -8.88 -0.25
N GLY A 65 -10.76 -7.95 -0.03
CA GLY A 65 -9.35 -8.27 0.01
C GLY A 65 -8.51 -7.28 0.80
N THR A 66 -7.20 -7.50 0.72
CA THR A 66 -6.18 -6.65 1.30
C THR A 66 -5.03 -6.51 0.33
N PHE A 67 -4.32 -5.38 0.38
CA PHE A 67 -3.06 -5.20 -0.31
C PHE A 67 -2.15 -4.27 0.48
N ALA A 68 -0.87 -4.30 0.15
CA ALA A 68 0.13 -3.39 0.68
C ALA A 68 0.61 -2.47 -0.45
N TYR A 69 0.73 -1.18 -0.18
CA TYR A 69 1.15 -0.20 -1.17
C TYR A 69 2.26 0.70 -0.63
N ASP A 70 3.29 0.87 -1.46
CA ASP A 70 4.38 1.81 -1.25
C ASP A 70 4.24 2.96 -2.25
N ALA A 71 3.82 4.12 -1.74
CA ALA A 71 3.61 5.33 -2.53
C ALA A 71 4.92 5.96 -3.05
N SER A 72 6.10 5.61 -2.51
CA SER A 72 7.37 6.14 -3.01
C SER A 72 7.83 5.44 -4.29
N THR A 73 7.57 4.15 -4.38
CA THR A 73 7.93 3.32 -5.53
C THR A 73 6.76 3.05 -6.47
N SER A 74 5.55 3.48 -6.08
CA SER A 74 4.29 3.17 -6.76
C SER A 74 4.09 1.67 -6.94
N THR A 75 4.49 0.89 -5.94
CA THR A 75 4.41 -0.57 -5.97
C THR A 75 3.31 -1.09 -5.07
N ILE A 76 2.45 -1.92 -5.66
CA ILE A 76 1.49 -2.74 -4.93
C ILE A 76 2.09 -4.13 -4.69
N SER A 77 1.84 -4.69 -3.52
CA SER A 77 2.22 -6.04 -3.16
C SER A 77 1.15 -6.70 -2.30
N ASN A 78 1.21 -8.03 -2.17
CA ASN A 78 0.33 -8.81 -1.30
C ASN A 78 -1.17 -8.63 -1.56
N LEU A 79 -1.59 -8.23 -2.76
CA LEU A 79 -3.00 -8.21 -3.14
C LEU A 79 -3.55 -9.64 -3.09
N LYS A 80 -4.53 -9.86 -2.21
CA LYS A 80 -5.24 -11.13 -2.03
C LYS A 80 -6.62 -10.90 -1.43
N GLY A 81 -7.53 -11.85 -1.62
CA GLY A 81 -8.88 -11.73 -1.09
C GLY A 81 -9.77 -12.90 -1.48
N SER A 82 -11.07 -12.67 -1.39
CA SER A 82 -12.10 -13.60 -1.84
C SER A 82 -13.08 -12.91 -2.77
N LEU A 83 -13.45 -13.59 -3.85
CA LEU A 83 -14.53 -13.21 -4.77
C LEU A 83 -15.77 -14.02 -4.45
N SER A 84 -16.93 -13.38 -4.34
CA SER A 84 -18.20 -14.08 -4.16
C SER A 84 -18.80 -14.54 -5.48
N GLU A 85 -19.32 -15.75 -5.51
CA GLU A 85 -19.98 -16.32 -6.68
C GLU A 85 -21.49 -16.06 -6.62
N SER A 86 -21.94 -15.00 -7.26
CA SER A 86 -23.35 -14.57 -7.32
C SER A 86 -24.33 -15.62 -7.85
N MET A 87 -23.83 -16.52 -8.70
CA MET A 87 -24.56 -17.66 -9.29
C MET A 87 -24.87 -18.76 -8.28
N THR A 88 -24.19 -18.77 -7.14
CA THR A 88 -24.42 -19.75 -6.08
C THR A 88 -25.51 -19.27 -5.12
N GLY A 89 -26.28 -20.21 -4.57
CA GLY A 89 -27.36 -19.89 -3.63
C GLY A 89 -26.82 -19.24 -2.35
N PRO A 90 -27.63 -18.49 -1.60
CA PRO A 90 -27.20 -17.90 -0.34
C PRO A 90 -26.91 -18.99 0.72
N PRO A 91 -25.77 -18.93 1.44
CA PRO A 91 -24.69 -17.95 1.31
C PRO A 91 -23.84 -18.19 0.05
N GLN A 92 -23.48 -17.10 -0.66
CA GLN A 92 -22.63 -17.19 -1.85
C GLN A 92 -21.31 -17.90 -1.51
N THR A 93 -20.87 -18.78 -2.39
CA THR A 93 -19.57 -19.43 -2.32
C THR A 93 -18.47 -18.39 -2.55
N LEU A 94 -17.35 -18.55 -1.85
CA LEU A 94 -16.21 -17.64 -1.92
C LEU A 94 -15.01 -18.34 -2.55
N ILE A 95 -14.47 -17.74 -3.62
CA ILE A 95 -13.24 -18.20 -4.26
C ILE A 95 -12.07 -17.39 -3.71
N PRO A 96 -11.03 -18.05 -3.15
CA PRO A 96 -9.83 -17.35 -2.73
C PRO A 96 -8.97 -16.95 -3.93
N LEU A 97 -8.59 -15.66 -3.99
CA LEU A 97 -7.67 -15.10 -4.97
C LEU A 97 -6.37 -14.74 -4.24
N ASN A 98 -5.28 -15.46 -4.52
CA ASN A 98 -4.03 -15.39 -3.76
C ASN A 98 -2.82 -14.96 -4.57
N PHE A 99 -2.94 -14.89 -5.90
CA PHE A 99 -1.81 -14.65 -6.79
C PHE A 99 -1.94 -13.27 -7.44
N GLN A 100 -1.22 -12.27 -6.93
CA GLN A 100 -1.07 -10.97 -7.59
C GLN A 100 -0.07 -11.10 -8.75
N LEU A 101 -0.57 -11.22 -9.98
CA LEU A 101 0.27 -11.51 -11.16
C LEU A 101 0.37 -10.37 -12.17
N SER A 102 -0.43 -9.31 -11.99
CA SER A 102 -0.40 -8.14 -12.87
C SER A 102 -0.56 -6.87 -12.06
N SER A 103 0.28 -5.87 -12.33
CA SER A 103 0.15 -4.54 -11.76
C SER A 103 0.87 -3.51 -12.63
N GLY A 104 0.34 -2.29 -12.69
CA GLY A 104 0.98 -1.19 -13.40
C GLY A 104 0.19 0.10 -13.26
N SER A 105 0.65 1.17 -13.92
CA SER A 105 -0.12 2.41 -14.00
C SER A 105 -1.40 2.19 -14.80
N ASP A 106 -2.47 2.84 -14.34
CA ASP A 106 -3.79 2.86 -14.97
C ASP A 106 -3.91 3.84 -16.16
N GLY A 107 -2.92 4.71 -16.36
CA GLY A 107 -2.94 5.83 -17.31
C GLY A 107 -3.69 7.10 -16.86
N ASN A 108 -4.36 7.07 -15.71
CA ASN A 108 -5.21 8.14 -15.15
C ASN A 108 -4.71 8.67 -13.80
N GLY A 109 -3.51 8.29 -13.36
CA GLY A 109 -2.91 8.75 -12.09
C GLY A 109 -3.12 7.77 -10.93
N GLY A 110 -3.51 6.55 -11.23
CA GLY A 110 -3.70 5.44 -10.33
C GLY A 110 -2.84 4.22 -10.68
N ILE A 111 -3.08 3.17 -9.91
CA ILE A 111 -2.46 1.86 -10.04
C ILE A 111 -3.56 0.85 -10.29
N ARG A 112 -3.41 0.10 -11.37
CA ARG A 112 -4.23 -1.05 -11.68
C ARG A 112 -3.50 -2.31 -11.25
N ALA A 113 -4.19 -3.21 -10.57
CA ALA A 113 -3.63 -4.48 -10.15
C ALA A 113 -4.62 -5.62 -10.34
N SER A 114 -4.16 -6.84 -10.55
CA SER A 114 -5.01 -8.02 -10.69
C SER A 114 -4.51 -9.19 -9.88
N VAL A 115 -5.46 -9.89 -9.28
CA VAL A 115 -5.27 -11.06 -8.43
C VAL A 115 -6.05 -12.25 -8.98
N PHE A 116 -5.46 -13.43 -8.90
CA PHE A 116 -5.94 -14.65 -9.52
C PHE A 116 -6.12 -15.78 -8.49
N ALA A 117 -7.06 -16.70 -8.78
CA ALA A 117 -7.28 -17.91 -8.00
C ALA A 117 -6.13 -18.91 -8.17
N LEU A 118 -5.58 -18.99 -9.39
CA LEU A 118 -4.45 -19.84 -9.75
C LEU A 118 -3.21 -19.00 -10.05
N ASN A 119 -2.03 -19.62 -9.98
CA ASN A 119 -0.75 -18.99 -10.31
C ASN A 119 -0.53 -18.87 -11.84
N THR A 120 -1.52 -18.34 -12.55
CA THR A 120 -1.47 -18.05 -13.98
C THR A 120 -2.45 -16.92 -14.31
N THR A 121 -2.10 -16.13 -15.33
CA THR A 121 -2.97 -15.11 -15.92
C THR A 121 -3.98 -15.69 -16.91
N ASP A 122 -3.92 -16.99 -17.19
CA ASP A 122 -4.83 -17.67 -18.11
C ASP A 122 -6.16 -17.99 -17.41
N VAL A 123 -7.17 -17.19 -17.71
CA VAL A 123 -8.52 -17.34 -17.15
C VAL A 123 -9.46 -17.92 -18.19
N PHE A 124 -9.37 -17.42 -19.42
CA PHE A 124 -10.33 -17.70 -20.47
C PHE A 124 -9.82 -18.68 -21.53
N LEU A 125 -10.73 -19.27 -22.29
CA LEU A 125 -10.36 -20.07 -23.46
C LEU A 125 -9.52 -19.24 -24.45
N GLY A 126 -8.38 -19.78 -24.88
CA GLY A 126 -7.41 -19.06 -25.72
C GLY A 126 -6.34 -18.30 -24.94
N GLY A 127 -6.40 -18.32 -23.60
CA GLY A 127 -5.38 -17.74 -22.71
C GLY A 127 -5.64 -16.31 -22.29
N GLY A 128 -4.91 -15.89 -21.26
CA GLY A 128 -4.95 -14.54 -20.68
C GLY A 128 -6.23 -14.17 -19.93
N PHE A 129 -6.29 -12.87 -19.64
CA PHE A 129 -7.37 -12.16 -18.97
C PHE A 129 -7.49 -10.80 -19.67
N ASN A 130 -8.70 -10.24 -19.80
CA ASN A 130 -8.89 -8.97 -20.50
C ASN A 130 -10.00 -8.15 -19.83
N TYR A 131 -9.64 -6.90 -19.55
CA TYR A 131 -10.38 -5.93 -18.75
C TYR A 131 -11.64 -5.35 -19.42
N ALA A 132 -11.87 -5.61 -20.71
CA ALA A 132 -12.93 -4.90 -21.45
C ALA A 132 -13.47 -5.62 -22.72
N THR A 133 -13.38 -6.94 -22.82
CA THR A 133 -13.86 -7.68 -24.01
C THR A 133 -14.85 -8.77 -23.64
N SER A 134 -16.01 -8.75 -24.28
CA SER A 134 -17.16 -9.63 -24.04
C SER A 134 -16.90 -11.09 -24.40
N GLN A 135 -17.74 -11.94 -23.81
CA GLN A 135 -17.90 -13.40 -23.94
C GLN A 135 -16.63 -14.21 -23.78
N LYS A 136 -16.47 -14.79 -22.59
CA LYS A 136 -15.37 -15.67 -22.30
C LYS A 136 -15.91 -17.05 -21.99
N THR A 137 -15.54 -17.99 -22.85
CA THR A 137 -15.89 -19.40 -22.74
C THR A 137 -14.93 -20.08 -21.76
N TYR A 138 -15.38 -21.21 -21.19
CA TYR A 138 -14.67 -22.03 -20.21
C TYR A 138 -13.18 -22.13 -20.52
N GLY A 139 -12.36 -21.54 -19.64
CA GLY A 139 -10.91 -21.61 -19.71
C GLY A 139 -10.36 -22.67 -18.76
N ASN A 140 -9.50 -22.24 -17.83
CA ASN A 140 -8.67 -23.15 -17.02
C ASN A 140 -9.15 -23.28 -15.57
N SER A 141 -10.46 -23.17 -15.31
CA SER A 141 -11.03 -23.13 -13.94
C SER A 141 -10.36 -22.10 -13.03
N ASN A 142 -10.01 -20.95 -13.58
CA ASN A 142 -9.38 -19.84 -12.87
C ASN A 142 -10.40 -18.70 -12.69
N ALA A 143 -10.10 -17.80 -11.76
CA ALA A 143 -10.84 -16.57 -11.57
C ALA A 143 -9.85 -15.41 -11.33
N TYR A 144 -10.28 -14.19 -11.63
CA TYR A 144 -9.51 -12.99 -11.34
C TYR A 144 -10.40 -11.82 -10.98
N VAL A 145 -9.79 -10.86 -10.28
CA VAL A 145 -10.32 -9.52 -10.07
C VAL A 145 -9.24 -8.51 -10.40
N THR A 146 -9.63 -7.44 -11.07
CA THR A 146 -8.83 -6.25 -11.32
C THR A 146 -9.39 -5.10 -10.49
N ILE A 147 -8.51 -4.51 -9.69
CA ILE A 147 -8.77 -3.30 -8.91
C ILE A 147 -8.01 -2.11 -9.50
N ASP A 148 -8.44 -0.91 -9.16
CA ASP A 148 -7.83 0.35 -9.59
C ASP A 148 -7.92 1.36 -8.45
N PHE A 149 -6.83 2.05 -8.13
CA PHE A 149 -6.86 3.06 -7.07
C PHE A 149 -5.92 4.22 -7.32
N ASN A 150 -6.23 5.39 -6.74
CA ASN A 150 -5.39 6.58 -6.86
C ASN A 150 -3.99 6.36 -6.27
N ALA A 151 -2.95 6.64 -7.05
CA ALA A 151 -1.56 6.34 -6.69
C ALA A 151 -1.00 7.25 -5.59
N LEU A 152 -1.57 8.45 -5.42
CA LEU A 152 -1.19 9.40 -4.39
C LEU A 152 -1.93 9.13 -3.07
N ASN A 153 -3.19 8.70 -3.16
CA ASN A 153 -4.00 8.36 -2.00
C ASN A 153 -5.00 7.24 -2.31
N PRO A 154 -4.67 5.96 -1.97
CA PRO A 154 -5.53 4.83 -2.25
C PRO A 154 -6.94 4.93 -1.64
N THR A 155 -7.14 5.68 -0.55
CA THR A 155 -8.47 5.80 0.09
C THR A 155 -9.46 6.64 -0.70
N LEU A 156 -9.02 7.31 -1.78
CA LEU A 156 -9.92 7.97 -2.73
C LEU A 156 -10.64 6.95 -3.63
N GLY A 157 -10.26 5.67 -3.57
CA GLY A 157 -10.80 4.61 -4.40
C GLY A 157 -10.28 4.68 -5.83
N ALA A 158 -11.04 4.08 -6.74
CA ALA A 158 -10.72 3.99 -8.15
C ALA A 158 -10.63 5.37 -8.82
N THR A 159 -9.58 5.56 -9.63
CA THR A 159 -9.51 6.69 -10.55
C THR A 159 -10.54 6.51 -11.67
N SER A 160 -10.84 5.25 -12.02
CA SER A 160 -11.76 4.91 -13.08
C SER A 160 -12.44 3.57 -12.86
N LEU A 161 -13.74 3.61 -12.51
CA LEU A 161 -14.56 2.39 -12.34
C LEU A 161 -14.61 1.52 -13.61
N SER A 162 -14.38 2.08 -14.79
CA SER A 162 -14.37 1.32 -16.06
C SER A 162 -13.16 0.40 -16.21
N GLN A 163 -12.15 0.54 -15.35
CA GLN A 163 -10.97 -0.31 -15.32
C GLN A 163 -11.09 -1.49 -14.37
N LEU A 164 -12.11 -1.48 -13.52
CA LEU A 164 -12.44 -2.59 -12.65
C LEU A 164 -13.04 -3.71 -13.50
N SER A 165 -12.61 -4.93 -13.24
CA SER A 165 -13.21 -6.08 -13.87
C SER A 165 -13.05 -7.33 -13.02
N TYR A 166 -13.93 -8.29 -13.21
CA TYR A 166 -13.70 -9.65 -12.73
C TYR A 166 -14.03 -10.65 -13.84
N GLY A 167 -13.46 -11.84 -13.71
CA GLY A 167 -13.85 -12.99 -14.49
C GLY A 167 -13.71 -14.26 -13.68
N ASP A 168 -14.72 -15.12 -13.75
CA ASP A 168 -14.82 -16.33 -12.97
C ASP A 168 -15.23 -17.50 -13.88
N CYS A 169 -14.25 -18.37 -14.15
CA CYS A 169 -14.45 -19.62 -14.88
C CYS A 169 -14.41 -20.84 -13.96
N THR A 170 -14.50 -20.65 -12.64
CA THR A 170 -14.54 -21.75 -11.67
C THR A 170 -15.93 -22.38 -11.60
N ALA A 171 -16.08 -23.51 -10.89
CA ALA A 171 -17.30 -24.32 -10.96
C ALA A 171 -18.59 -23.57 -10.56
N GLY A 172 -18.54 -22.62 -9.62
CA GLY A 172 -19.72 -21.84 -9.24
C GLY A 172 -19.93 -20.60 -10.11
N GLY A 173 -18.89 -20.10 -10.78
CA GLY A 173 -18.93 -19.00 -11.74
C GLY A 173 -19.34 -19.36 -13.17
N MET A 174 -19.79 -20.58 -13.44
CA MET A 174 -20.14 -21.02 -14.81
C MET A 174 -21.62 -20.85 -15.15
N MET A 175 -21.88 -20.28 -16.33
CA MET A 175 -23.17 -20.27 -17.03
C MET A 175 -23.13 -21.17 -18.27
N GLY A 176 -23.24 -22.49 -18.06
CA GLY A 176 -23.01 -23.46 -19.13
C GLY A 176 -21.56 -23.40 -19.61
N PRO A 177 -21.26 -23.09 -20.89
CA PRO A 177 -19.90 -22.94 -21.36
C PRO A 177 -19.30 -21.54 -21.09
N THR A 178 -20.08 -20.59 -20.57
CA THR A 178 -19.68 -19.18 -20.42
C THR A 178 -19.24 -18.89 -19.00
N CYS A 179 -18.14 -18.18 -18.83
CA CYS A 179 -17.67 -17.69 -17.53
C CYS A 179 -18.44 -16.42 -17.11
N MET A 180 -18.66 -16.26 -15.81
CA MET A 180 -19.17 -15.00 -15.27
C MET A 180 -18.09 -13.93 -15.39
N THR A 181 -18.48 -12.73 -15.81
CA THR A 181 -17.57 -11.59 -15.93
C THR A 181 -18.32 -10.32 -15.62
N GLY A 182 -17.65 -9.34 -15.02
CA GLY A 182 -18.18 -8.00 -14.80
C GLY A 182 -17.19 -6.96 -15.29
N HIS A 183 -17.59 -6.09 -16.22
CA HIS A 183 -16.76 -5.01 -16.77
C HIS A 183 -17.60 -4.01 -17.57
N THR A 184 -17.07 -2.82 -17.84
CA THR A 184 -17.75 -1.79 -18.65
C THR A 184 -17.41 -1.81 -20.15
N GLY A 185 -16.77 -2.87 -20.65
CA GLY A 185 -16.47 -3.03 -22.08
C GLY A 185 -17.73 -3.07 -22.97
N PRO A 186 -17.57 -2.98 -24.31
CA PRO A 186 -18.70 -3.10 -25.25
C PRO A 186 -19.48 -4.39 -24.96
N MET A 187 -20.82 -4.30 -24.83
CA MET A 187 -21.73 -5.37 -24.41
C MET A 187 -21.80 -5.70 -22.90
N GLY A 188 -21.00 -5.03 -22.05
CA GLY A 188 -20.98 -5.30 -20.60
C GLY A 188 -20.40 -6.67 -20.25
N GLY A 189 -20.31 -6.96 -18.95
CA GLY A 189 -20.00 -8.30 -18.47
C GLY A 189 -21.12 -9.29 -18.79
N THR A 190 -20.87 -10.58 -18.55
CA THR A 190 -21.91 -11.61 -18.59
C THR A 190 -23.08 -11.18 -17.70
N MET A 191 -24.33 -11.41 -18.14
CA MET A 191 -25.54 -10.98 -17.40
C MET A 191 -25.65 -9.45 -17.19
N ASN A 192 -25.02 -8.66 -18.08
CA ASN A 192 -24.87 -7.20 -17.95
C ASN A 192 -24.13 -6.77 -16.67
N ALA A 193 -23.26 -7.63 -16.13
CA ALA A 193 -22.56 -7.29 -14.91
C ALA A 193 -21.57 -6.15 -15.12
N VAL A 194 -21.60 -5.17 -14.22
CA VAL A 194 -20.78 -3.95 -14.29
C VAL A 194 -20.21 -3.59 -12.91
N PRO A 195 -19.04 -2.94 -12.84
CA PRO A 195 -18.52 -2.40 -11.60
C PRO A 195 -19.46 -1.34 -11.03
N LEU A 196 -19.85 -1.50 -9.77
CA LEU A 196 -20.72 -0.58 -9.05
C LEU A 196 -19.92 0.38 -8.16
N SER A 197 -18.99 -0.16 -7.37
CA SER A 197 -18.20 0.63 -6.43
C SER A 197 -16.89 -0.05 -6.05
N GLU A 198 -15.94 0.76 -5.60
CA GLU A 198 -14.73 0.31 -4.93
C GLU A 198 -14.46 1.20 -3.71
N THR A 199 -14.24 0.57 -2.55
CA THR A 199 -13.95 1.26 -1.30
C THR A 199 -12.65 0.72 -0.73
N ILE A 200 -11.75 1.63 -0.37
CA ILE A 200 -10.43 1.33 0.17
C ILE A 200 -10.25 2.05 1.50
N THR A 201 -9.86 1.32 2.53
CA THR A 201 -9.58 1.86 3.86
C THR A 201 -8.19 1.44 4.33
N VAL A 202 -7.54 2.28 5.14
CA VAL A 202 -6.27 1.88 5.77
C VAL A 202 -6.55 0.72 6.73
N SER A 203 -5.82 -0.38 6.56
CA SER A 203 -5.97 -1.56 7.41
C SER A 203 -5.43 -1.24 8.81
N ALA A 204 -6.24 -1.52 9.83
CA ALA A 204 -5.87 -1.23 11.20
C ALA A 204 -4.70 -2.14 11.62
N VAL A 205 -3.50 -1.59 11.76
CA VAL A 205 -2.36 -2.32 12.30
C VAL A 205 -2.56 -2.51 13.81
N PRO A 206 -2.57 -3.75 14.34
CA PRO A 206 -2.56 -3.96 15.78
C PRO A 206 -1.32 -3.31 16.37
N VAL A 207 -1.51 -2.21 17.10
CA VAL A 207 -0.39 -1.49 17.72
C VAL A 207 0.29 -2.43 18.71
N PRO A 208 1.61 -2.70 18.58
CA PRO A 208 2.30 -3.55 19.53
C PRO A 208 2.14 -3.01 20.95
N ALA A 209 2.00 -3.90 21.93
CA ALA A 209 1.92 -3.58 23.35
C ALA A 209 3.05 -2.67 23.87
N ALA A 210 4.11 -2.47 23.09
CA ALA A 210 5.17 -1.49 23.34
C ALA A 210 4.65 -0.04 23.52
N VAL A 211 3.54 0.36 22.90
CA VAL A 211 2.96 1.70 23.15
C VAL A 211 2.47 1.85 24.60
N TRP A 212 1.99 0.75 25.22
CA TRP A 212 1.74 0.71 26.66
C TRP A 212 3.03 0.75 27.48
N LEU A 213 4.12 0.11 27.02
CA LEU A 213 5.42 0.18 27.69
C LEU A 213 5.98 1.61 27.71
N PHE A 214 5.85 2.38 26.63
CA PHE A 214 6.25 3.80 26.63
C PHE A 214 5.35 4.66 27.53
N GLY A 215 4.04 4.39 27.57
CA GLY A 215 3.12 5.09 28.47
C GLY A 215 3.41 4.85 29.96
N THR A 216 3.72 3.61 30.34
CA THR A 216 4.06 3.25 31.73
C THR A 216 5.46 3.73 32.13
N ALA A 217 6.44 3.71 31.24
CA ALA A 217 7.78 4.23 31.50
C ALA A 217 7.79 5.75 31.75
N LEU A 218 7.00 6.52 30.97
CA LEU A 218 6.86 7.96 31.17
C LEU A 218 6.14 8.29 32.48
N ALA A 219 5.08 7.55 32.80
CA ALA A 219 4.36 7.68 34.07
C ALA A 219 5.26 7.32 35.27
N GLY A 220 6.12 6.31 35.13
CA GLY A 220 7.09 5.91 36.16
C GLY A 220 8.17 6.96 36.42
N LEU A 221 8.64 7.67 35.39
CA LEU A 221 9.63 8.75 35.55
C LEU A 221 9.06 10.01 36.24
N GLY A 222 7.75 10.26 36.15
CA GLY A 222 7.08 11.36 36.85
C GLY A 222 7.00 11.19 38.38
N VAL A 223 7.17 9.97 38.89
CA VAL A 223 7.07 9.64 40.32
C VAL A 223 8.43 9.68 41.04
N VAL A 224 9.54 9.95 40.32
CA VAL A 224 10.87 10.14 40.93
C VAL A 224 10.95 11.52 41.60
N ARG A 225 10.31 11.59 42.77
CA ARG A 225 10.31 12.73 43.69
C ARG A 225 11.76 12.96 44.17
N ARG A 226 12.37 14.09 43.79
CA ARG A 226 13.68 14.52 44.31
C ARG A 226 13.62 14.57 45.84
N ARG A 227 14.25 13.61 46.53
CA ARG A 227 14.44 13.71 47.98
C ARG A 227 15.39 14.88 48.23
N LYS A 228 14.94 15.91 48.93
CA LYS A 228 15.82 16.99 49.43
C LYS A 228 16.85 16.34 50.36
N LEU A 229 18.13 16.51 50.03
CA LEU A 229 19.24 16.29 50.95
C LEU A 229 19.16 17.36 52.04
N THR A 230 18.82 16.96 53.26
CA THR A 230 18.97 17.81 54.44
C THR A 230 20.42 17.66 54.91
N ILE A 231 21.21 18.72 54.74
CA ILE A 231 22.53 18.85 55.37
C ILE A 231 22.27 19.19 56.83
N ALA A 232 22.65 18.29 57.74
CA ALA A 232 22.72 18.58 59.17
C ALA A 232 24.09 19.19 59.49
N ALA A 233 24.06 20.24 60.32
CA ALA A 233 25.20 21.03 60.77
C ALA A 233 26.09 20.28 61.77
#